data_AF-A0A5C0RKT7-F1
#
_entry.id   AF-A0A5C0RKT7-F1
#
_cell.length_a   1.000
_cell.length_b   1.000
_cell.length_c   1.000
_cell.angle_alpha   90.00
_cell.angle_beta   90.00
_cell.angle_gamma   90.00
#
_symmetry.space_group_name_H-M   'P 1'
#
loop_
_entity.id
_entity.type
_entity.pdbx_description
1 polymer ?
#
loop_
_entity_poly.entity_id
_entity_poly.type
_entity_poly.pdbx_seq_one_letter_code
_entity_poly.pdbx_strand_id
1 'polypeptide(L)' 'MARKLLTTKDIAERCGCEVQTVSRWAAENDIDYVGENRRKIYVFTESDYERFLARAKPGKRAKQKDK' A
#
# COMPACT_ATOMS: atom_id res chain seq x y z
N MET A 1 -14.78 18.12 -5.82
CA MET A 1 -14.56 16.66 -5.69
C MET A 1 -14.25 16.39 -4.23
N ALA A 2 -15.02 15.53 -3.55
CA ALA A 2 -14.77 15.19 -2.16
C ALA A 2 -13.42 14.48 -2.04
N ARG A 3 -12.51 14.96 -1.19
CA ARG A 3 -11.23 14.29 -0.93
C ARG A 3 -11.54 12.94 -0.29
N LYS A 4 -11.42 11.86 -1.06
CA LYS A 4 -11.67 10.51 -0.55
C LYS A 4 -10.39 10.02 0.14
N LEU A 5 -10.40 10.05 1.46
CA LEU A 5 -9.35 9.45 2.26
C LEU A 5 -9.58 7.94 2.29
N LEU A 6 -8.58 7.18 1.84
CA LEU A 6 -8.62 5.71 1.82
C LEU A 6 -7.71 5.18 2.92
N THR A 7 -8.11 4.09 3.55
CA THR A 7 -7.24 3.37 4.48
C THR A 7 -6.43 2.30 3.75
N THR A 8 -5.41 1.77 4.42
CA THR A 8 -4.67 0.59 3.93
C THR A 8 -5.59 -0.58 3.58
N LYS A 9 -6.67 -0.76 4.34
CA LYS A 9 -7.65 -1.82 4.12
C LYS A 9 -8.46 -1.58 2.85
N ASP A 10 -8.93 -0.36 2.62
CA ASP A 10 -9.66 0.00 1.39
C ASP A 10 -8.81 -0.26 0.14
N ILE A 11 -7.54 0.11 0.19
CA ILE A 11 -6.61 -0.08 -0.93
C ILE A 11 -6.31 -1.56 -1.15
N ALA A 12 -6.13 -2.32 -0.07
CA ALA A 12 -5.92 -3.76 -0.11
C ALA A 12 -7.09 -4.47 -0.78
N GLU A 13 -8.33 -4.14 -0.36
CA GLU A 13 -9.56 -4.71 -0.92
C GLU A 13 -9.74 -4.31 -2.40
N ARG A 14 -9.49 -3.05 -2.76
CA ARG A 14 -9.60 -2.58 -4.15
C ARG A 14 -8.56 -3.19 -5.09
N CYS A 15 -7.32 -3.34 -4.62
CA CYS A 15 -6.23 -3.89 -5.42
C CYS A 15 -6.17 -5.42 -5.39
N GLY A 16 -6.94 -6.06 -4.52
CA GLY A 16 -6.86 -7.51 -4.27
C GLY A 16 -5.49 -7.93 -3.73
N CYS A 17 -4.86 -7.10 -2.89
CA CYS A 17 -3.54 -7.35 -2.32
C CYS A 17 -3.58 -7.37 -0.80
N GLU A 18 -2.54 -7.93 -0.17
CA GLU A 18 -2.48 -7.96 1.29
C GLU A 18 -2.28 -6.56 1.88
N VAL A 19 -2.92 -6.29 3.02
CA VAL A 19 -2.76 -5.05 3.79
C VAL A 19 -1.29 -4.79 4.14
N GLN A 20 -0.51 -5.84 4.39
CA GLN A 20 0.93 -5.71 4.65
C GLN A 20 1.70 -5.11 3.46
N THR A 21 1.30 -5.44 2.22
CA THR A 21 1.93 -4.87 1.01
C THR A 21 1.65 -3.37 0.93
N VAL A 22 0.42 -2.97 1.26
CA VAL A 22 0.01 -1.57 1.29
C VAL A 22 0.76 -0.80 2.38
N SER A 23 0.79 -1.33 3.62
CA SER A 23 1.48 -0.71 4.74
C SER A 23 2.99 -0.60 4.53
N ARG A 24 3.63 -1.60 3.94
CA ARG A 24 5.06 -1.55 3.63
C ARG A 24 5.36 -0.46 2.59
N TRP A 25 4.58 -0.44 1.51
CA TRP A 25 4.73 0.59 0.49
C TRP A 25 4.51 2.00 1.09
N ALA A 26 3.51 2.16 1.96
CA ALA A 26 3.23 3.43 2.62
C ALA A 26 4.37 3.89 3.53
N ALA A 27 4.99 2.97 4.26
CA ALA A 27 6.17 3.25 5.07
C ALA A 27 7.39 3.66 4.21
N GLU A 28 7.55 3.07 3.03
CA GLU A 28 8.64 3.39 2.09
C GLU A 28 8.42 4.71 1.33
N ASN A 29 7.17 5.18 1.21
CA ASN A 29 6.78 6.36 0.44
C ASN A 29 6.37 7.56 1.34
N ASP A 30 6.63 7.47 2.64
CA ASP A 30 6.33 8.53 3.63
C ASP A 30 4.87 9.02 3.60
N ILE A 31 3.93 8.07 3.53
CA ILE A 31 2.49 8.40 3.52
C ILE A 31 2.02 8.81 4.92
N ASP A 32 1.14 9.80 4.97
CA ASP A 32 0.48 10.24 6.19
C ASP A 32 -0.19 9.08 6.93
N TYR A 33 -0.07 9.06 8.25
CA TYR A 33 -0.69 8.05 9.09
C TYR A 33 -1.26 8.64 10.36
N VAL A 34 -2.29 7.97 10.88
CA VAL A 34 -2.93 8.28 12.14
C VAL A 34 -2.65 7.15 13.13
N GLY A 35 -2.23 7.49 14.34
CA GLY A 35 -1.97 6.54 15.42
C GLY A 35 -0.49 6.40 15.78
N GLU A 36 -0.22 5.68 16.86
CA GLU A 36 1.11 5.59 17.48
C GLU A 36 1.72 4.19 17.35
N ASN A 37 3.02 4.16 17.07
CA ASN A 37 3.86 2.96 17.10
C ASN A 37 3.32 1.78 16.26
N ARG A 38 2.69 0.78 16.90
CA ARG A 38 2.17 -0.44 16.25
C ARG A 38 0.76 -0.31 15.67
N ARG A 39 0.03 0.75 16.01
CA ARG A 39 -1.37 0.97 15.58
C ARG A 39 -1.47 2.08 14.53
N LYS A 40 -0.46 2.23 13.67
CA LYS A 40 -0.46 3.20 12.58
C LYS A 40 -1.50 2.79 11.52
N ILE A 41 -2.41 3.72 11.21
CA ILE A 41 -3.38 3.61 10.13
C ILE A 41 -2.94 4.61 9.06
N TYR A 42 -2.34 4.14 7.97
CA TYR A 42 -2.00 5.02 6.85
C TYR A 42 -3.25 5.53 6.16
N VAL A 43 -3.24 6.82 5.86
CA VAL A 43 -4.31 7.56 5.21
C VAL A 43 -3.82 7.98 3.84
N PHE A 44 -4.48 7.49 2.80
CA PHE A 44 -4.08 7.72 1.41
C PHE A 44 -5.03 8.71 0.76
N THR A 45 -4.45 9.62 -0.01
CA THR A 45 -5.19 10.45 -0.94
C THR A 45 -5.40 9.73 -2.27
N GLU A 46 -6.21 10.31 -3.16
CA GLU A 46 -6.36 9.80 -4.53
C GLU A 46 -5.01 9.77 -5.27
N SER A 47 -4.15 10.77 -5.06
CA SER A 47 -2.81 10.81 -5.66
C SER A 47 -1.89 9.70 -5.13
N ASP A 48 -1.97 9.36 -3.84
CA ASP A 48 -1.20 8.25 -3.28
C ASP A 48 -1.70 6.90 -3.79
N TYR A 49 -3.00 6.79 -4.00
CA TYR A 49 -3.60 5.61 -4.61
C TYR A 49 -3.12 5.42 -6.06
N GLU A 50 -3.05 6.48 -6.86
CA GLU A 50 -2.50 6.42 -8.22
C GLU A 50 -1.02 6.04 -8.23
N ARG A 51 -0.22 6.62 -7.31
CA ARG A 51 1.19 6.23 -7.11
C ARG A 51 1.32 4.76 -6.72
N PHE A 52 0.42 4.27 -5.85
CA PHE A 52 0.38 2.87 -5.45
C PHE A 52 0.04 1.94 -6.62
N LEU A 53 -0.88 2.35 -7.51
CA LEU A 53 -1.23 1.60 -8.72
C LEU A 53 -0.10 1.60 -9.75
N ALA A 54 0.61 2.73 -9.88
CA ALA A 54 1.77 2.87 -10.77
C ALA A 54 3.01 2.11 -10.27
N ARG A 55 3.01 1.62 -9.01
CA ARG A 55 4.15 0.88 -8.47
C ARG A 55 4.43 -0.34 -9.33
N ALA A 56 5.72 -0.60 -9.57
CA ALA A 56 6.14 -1.85 -10.17
C ALA A 56 5.71 -3.00 -9.24
N LYS A 57 4.68 -3.76 -9.64
CA LYS A 57 4.27 -4.94 -8.89
C LYS A 57 5.49 -5.85 -8.83
N PRO A 58 5.99 -6.24 -7.63
CA PRO A 58 7.09 -7.18 -7.55
C PRO A 58 6.61 -8.42 -8.30
N GLY A 59 7.20 -8.69 -9.47
CA GLY A 59 6.87 -9.87 -10.25
C GLY A 59 7.05 -11.12 -9.39
N LYS A 60 6.42 -12.23 -9.77
CA LYS A 60 6.74 -13.54 -9.19
C LYS A 60 8.26 -13.65 -9.13
N ARG A 61 8.85 -13.61 -7.94
CA ARG A 61 10.24 -14.05 -7.78
C ARG A 61 10.24 -15.48 -8.30
N ALA A 62 10.87 -15.72 -9.44
CA ALA A 62 11.09 -17.06 -9.92
C ALA A 62 11.78 -17.81 -8.78
N LYS A 63 11.19 -18.90 -8.28
CA LYS A 63 11.93 -19.81 -7.41
C LYS A 63 13.18 -20.20 -8.21
N GLN A 64 14.37 -19.86 -7.72
CA GLN A 64 15.58 -20.44 -8.27
C GLN A 64 15.38 -21.97 -8.19
N LYS A 65 15.27 -22.61 -9.36
CA LYS A 65 15.37 -24.06 -9.42
C LYS A 65 16.83 -24.37 -9.10
N ASP A 66 17.04 -24.92 -7.92
CA ASP A 66 18.31 -25.52 -7.52
C ASP A 66 18.70 -26.56 -8.59
N LYS A 67 19.97 -26.53 -9.02
CA LYS A 67 20.51 -27.34 -10.12
C LYS A 67 21.18 -28.59 -9.56
#